data_AF-A0A1B6LRY5-F1
#
_entry.id   AF-A0A1B6LRY5-F1
#
_cell.length_a   1.000
_cell.length_b   1.000
_cell.length_c   1.000
_cell.angle_alpha   90.00
_cell.angle_beta   90.00
_cell.angle_gamma   90.00
#
_symmetry.space_group_name_H-M   'P 1'
#
loop_
_entity.id
_entity.type
_entity.pdbx_description
1 polymer ?
#
loop_
_entity_poly.entity_id
_entity_poly.type
_entity_poly.pdbx_seq_one_letter_code
_entity_poly.pdbx_strand_id
1 'polypeptide(L)'
;MNPTNYLILKPRWQEHYNSLWACERSENIASRDGVQTLYDRLISNKELIPVPTSCVAAADTLGFLTSALDGDSELEQCVTTLLMAQLRLARASRSKTTYSIVLKQRLTILQRILHAFQAKYHVKDKVKTQSYAGAEGEARGEISDTQLIPEQS
;
A
#
# COMPACT_ATOMS: atom_id res chain seq x y z
N MET A 1 -12.06 -13.65 15.34
CA MET A 1 -11.16 -13.56 14.17
C MET A 1 -11.87 -12.74 13.09
N ASN A 2 -11.27 -11.66 12.60
CA ASN A 2 -11.90 -10.76 11.61
C ASN A 2 -11.97 -11.46 10.23
N PRO A 3 -13.15 -11.61 9.60
CA PRO A 3 -13.31 -12.32 8.32
C PRO A 3 -12.55 -11.70 7.14
N THR A 4 -12.13 -10.44 7.27
CA THR A 4 -11.33 -9.71 6.26
C THR A 4 -9.90 -10.23 6.10
N ASN A 5 -9.38 -10.97 7.08
CA ASN A 5 -8.02 -11.54 7.03
C ASN A 5 -7.80 -12.54 5.88
N TYR A 6 -8.87 -13.04 5.28
CA TYR A 6 -8.83 -13.98 4.17
C TYR A 6 -9.06 -13.33 2.80
N LEU A 7 -9.40 -12.04 2.76
CA LEU A 7 -9.60 -11.30 1.52
C LEU A 7 -8.27 -10.70 1.06
N ILE A 8 -8.05 -10.72 -0.26
CA ILE A 8 -6.96 -9.95 -0.84
C ILE A 8 -7.36 -8.49 -0.78
N LEU A 9 -6.72 -7.70 0.08
CA LEU A 9 -6.98 -6.26 0.19
C LEU A 9 -5.91 -5.49 -0.56
N LYS A 10 -6.32 -4.53 -1.40
CA LYS A 10 -5.43 -3.58 -2.07
C LYS A 10 -5.37 -2.28 -1.26
N PRO A 11 -4.16 -1.76 -0.98
CA PRO A 11 -4.03 -0.49 -0.29
C PRO A 11 -4.46 0.70 -1.15
N ARG A 12 -5.21 1.62 -0.55
CA ARG A 12 -5.57 2.95 -1.06
C ARG A 12 -5.37 3.97 0.06
N TRP A 13 -4.15 4.48 0.18
CA TRP A 13 -3.76 5.38 1.26
C TRP A 13 -4.48 6.71 1.17
N GLN A 14 -4.99 7.18 2.30
CA GLN A 14 -5.65 8.47 2.39
C GLN A 14 -4.70 9.49 3.01
N GLU A 15 -4.46 10.58 2.29
CA GLU A 15 -3.39 11.53 2.63
C GLU A 15 -3.62 12.24 3.97
N HIS A 16 -4.88 12.49 4.35
CA HIS A 16 -5.22 13.14 5.61
C HIS A 16 -4.82 12.33 6.86
N TYR A 17 -4.59 11.02 6.72
CA TYR A 17 -4.06 10.20 7.81
C TYR A 17 -2.52 10.16 7.86
N ASN A 18 -1.81 10.78 6.93
CA ASN A 18 -0.34 10.70 6.87
C ASN A 18 0.33 11.21 8.15
N SER A 19 -0.14 12.33 8.72
CA SER A 19 0.43 12.85 9.97
C SER A 19 0.26 11.89 11.14
N LEU A 20 -0.86 11.15 11.21
CA LEU A 20 -1.10 10.14 12.25
C LEU A 20 -0.19 8.93 12.04
N TRP A 21 -0.13 8.39 10.82
CA TRP A 21 0.68 7.22 10.50
C TRP A 21 2.20 7.49 10.60
N ALA A 22 2.65 8.72 10.34
CA ALA A 22 4.07 9.10 10.47
C ALA A 22 4.54 9.22 11.93
N CYS A 23 3.62 9.27 12.89
CA CYS A 23 3.92 9.34 14.33
C CYS A 23 3.68 8.00 15.05
N GLU A 24 3.35 6.94 14.31
CA GLU A 24 3.01 5.64 14.88
C GLU A 24 4.25 4.96 15.52
N ARG A 25 4.06 4.32 16.68
CA ARG A 25 5.15 3.71 17.45
C ARG A 25 5.53 2.34 16.91
N SER A 26 6.83 2.05 16.82
CA SER A 26 7.36 0.75 16.38
C SER A 26 6.94 -0.42 17.28
N GLU A 27 6.75 -0.16 18.59
CA GLU A 27 6.26 -1.12 19.58
C GLU A 27 4.93 -1.76 19.18
N ASN A 28 4.01 -0.96 18.61
CA ASN A 28 2.70 -1.42 18.18
C ASN A 28 2.82 -2.41 17.00
N ILE A 29 3.83 -2.24 16.16
CA ILE A 29 4.11 -3.13 15.01
C ILE A 29 4.78 -4.44 15.48
N ALA A 30 5.58 -4.37 16.53
CA ALA A 30 6.29 -5.53 17.09
C ALA A 30 5.34 -6.45 17.88
N SER A 31 4.28 -5.91 18.48
CA SER A 31 3.25 -6.67 19.21
C SER A 31 2.22 -7.32 18.28
N ARG A 32 1.66 -8.46 18.68
CA ARG A 32 0.54 -9.10 17.95
C ARG A 32 -0.74 -8.28 18.06
N ASP A 33 -1.02 -7.75 19.25
CA ASP A 33 -2.25 -7.01 19.55
C ASP A 33 -2.24 -5.60 18.94
N GLY A 34 -1.08 -4.93 18.99
CA GLY A 34 -0.90 -3.63 18.34
C GLY A 34 -1.08 -3.71 16.82
N VAL A 35 -0.52 -4.74 16.17
CA VAL A 35 -0.70 -4.98 14.73
C VAL A 35 -2.17 -5.19 14.39
N GLN A 36 -2.89 -5.99 15.19
CA GLN A 36 -4.31 -6.23 14.95
C GLN A 36 -5.10 -4.92 15.04
N THR A 37 -4.85 -4.11 16.08
CA THR A 37 -5.49 -2.80 16.27
C THR A 37 -5.21 -1.83 15.12
N LEU A 38 -3.95 -1.75 14.66
CA LEU A 38 -3.57 -0.90 13.53
C LEU A 38 -4.16 -1.40 12.22
N TYR A 39 -4.24 -2.71 12.02
CA TYR A 39 -4.86 -3.28 10.83
C TYR A 39 -6.37 -3.04 10.80
N ASP A 40 -7.06 -3.18 11.93
CA ASP A 40 -8.47 -2.85 12.04
C ASP A 40 -8.72 -1.35 11.79
N ARG A 41 -7.81 -0.47 12.23
CA ARG A 41 -7.82 0.96 11.90
C ARG A 41 -7.72 1.21 10.38
N LEU A 42 -6.86 0.48 9.67
CA LEU A 42 -6.76 0.60 8.20
C LEU A 42 -8.07 0.23 7.50
N ILE A 43 -8.75 -0.81 8.00
CA ILE A 43 -10.04 -1.24 7.48
C ILE A 43 -11.12 -0.19 7.77
N SER A 44 -11.21 0.29 9.02
CA SER A 44 -12.20 1.31 9.40
C SER A 44 -12.03 2.61 8.61
N ASN A 45 -10.77 2.97 8.34
CA ASN A 45 -10.43 4.15 7.54
C ASN A 45 -10.70 3.95 6.03
N LYS A 46 -11.10 2.75 5.58
CA LYS A 46 -11.25 2.40 4.16
C LYS A 46 -9.95 2.57 3.36
N GLU A 47 -8.81 2.38 4.02
CA GLU A 47 -7.48 2.41 3.38
C GLU A 47 -7.11 1.05 2.76
N LEU A 48 -7.93 0.02 2.99
CA LEU A 48 -7.80 -1.33 2.44
C LEU A 48 -9.10 -1.72 1.71
N ILE A 49 -9.00 -1.95 0.40
CA ILE A 49 -10.15 -2.26 -0.46
C ILE A 49 -10.10 -3.73 -0.86
N PRO A 50 -11.17 -4.52 -0.67
CA PRO A 50 -11.23 -5.89 -1.17
C PRO A 50 -11.06 -5.96 -2.68
N VAL A 51 -10.14 -6.81 -3.13
CA VAL A 51 -9.98 -7.19 -4.53
C VAL A 51 -10.83 -8.45 -4.75
N PRO A 52 -11.75 -8.44 -5.73
CA PRO A 52 -12.48 -9.65 -6.08
C PRO A 52 -11.46 -10.71 -6.56
N THR A 53 -11.31 -11.77 -5.79
CA THR A 53 -10.51 -12.91 -6.20
C THR A 53 -11.33 -13.74 -7.17
N SER A 54 -10.88 -13.87 -8.42
CA SER A 54 -11.42 -14.91 -9.28
C SER A 54 -11.14 -16.25 -8.61
N CYS A 55 -12.20 -16.92 -8.18
CA CYS A 55 -12.11 -18.26 -7.63
C CYS A 55 -11.76 -19.17 -8.82
N VAL A 56 -10.47 -19.31 -9.14
CA VAL A 56 -10.05 -20.21 -10.21
C VAL A 56 -10.35 -21.62 -9.74
N ALA A 57 -11.28 -22.23 -10.47
CA ALA A 57 -11.91 -23.50 -10.25
C ALA A 57 -10.91 -24.59 -9.87
N ALA A 58 -11.06 -25.13 -8.66
CA ALA A 58 -10.64 -26.49 -8.34
C ALA A 58 -11.67 -27.53 -8.85
N ALA A 59 -12.79 -27.08 -9.43
CA ALA A 59 -13.87 -27.93 -9.91
C ALA A 59 -13.50 -28.69 -11.20
N ASP A 60 -12.76 -28.06 -12.11
CA ASP A 60 -12.45 -28.65 -13.43
C ASP A 60 -11.45 -29.81 -13.34
N THR A 61 -10.68 -29.91 -12.25
CA THR A 61 -9.68 -30.99 -12.08
C THR A 61 -10.33 -32.32 -11.70
N LEU A 62 -11.52 -32.31 -11.08
CA LEU A 62 -12.20 -33.54 -10.69
C LEU A 62 -12.82 -34.26 -11.89
N GLY A 63 -13.34 -33.51 -12.87
CA GLY A 63 -13.97 -34.09 -14.07
C GLY A 63 -13.00 -34.86 -14.97
N PHE A 64 -11.73 -34.45 -14.99
CA PHE A 64 -10.69 -35.09 -15.80
C PHE A 64 -10.22 -36.43 -15.24
N LEU A 65 -10.25 -36.61 -13.91
CA LEU A 65 -9.85 -37.86 -13.24
C LEU A 65 -10.85 -39.02 -13.43
N THR A 66 -12.09 -38.70 -13.83
CA THR A 66 -13.17 -39.69 -14.05
C THR A 66 -13.27 -40.18 -15.50
N SER A 67 -12.59 -39.56 -16.46
CA SER A 67 -12.50 -40.07 -17.83
C SER A 67 -11.42 -41.14 -17.92
N ALA A 68 -11.67 -42.20 -18.69
CA ALA A 68 -10.62 -43.13 -19.08
C ALA A 68 -9.59 -42.38 -19.92
N LEU A 69 -8.32 -42.40 -19.51
CA LEU A 69 -7.22 -41.83 -20.28
C LEU A 69 -6.80 -42.83 -21.36
N ASP A 70 -6.87 -42.43 -22.62
CA ASP A 70 -6.48 -43.24 -23.77
C ASP A 70 -5.14 -42.72 -24.33
N GLY A 71 -4.07 -42.86 -23.53
CA GLY A 71 -2.69 -42.70 -24.00
C GLY A 71 -1.72 -42.01 -23.02
N ASP A 72 -0.43 -42.29 -23.17
CA ASP A 72 0.66 -41.76 -22.33
C ASP A 72 0.70 -40.22 -22.27
N SER A 73 0.36 -39.53 -23.37
CA SER A 73 0.35 -38.05 -23.40
C SER A 73 -0.76 -37.45 -22.53
N GLU A 74 -1.91 -38.11 -22.43
CA GLU A 74 -3.00 -37.65 -21.57
C GLU A 74 -2.66 -37.88 -20.10
N LEU A 75 -1.90 -38.96 -19.81
CA LEU A 75 -1.46 -39.29 -18.46
C LEU A 75 -0.45 -38.27 -17.95
N GLU A 76 0.54 -37.89 -18.75
CA GLU A 76 1.47 -36.82 -18.41
C GLU A 76 0.75 -35.48 -18.18
N GLN A 77 -0.24 -35.15 -19.01
CA GLN A 77 -1.07 -33.96 -18.82
C GLN A 77 -1.92 -34.04 -17.54
N CYS A 78 -2.39 -35.24 -17.16
CA CYS A 78 -3.08 -35.50 -15.89
C CYS A 78 -2.17 -35.24 -14.70
N VAL A 79 -0.99 -35.85 -14.70
CA VAL A 79 -0.04 -35.77 -13.60
C VAL A 79 0.40 -34.32 -13.41
N THR A 80 0.70 -33.59 -14.49
CA THR A 80 1.08 -32.17 -14.42
C THR A 80 -0.06 -31.30 -13.87
N THR A 81 -1.29 -31.48 -14.33
CA THR A 81 -2.45 -30.71 -13.84
C THR A 81 -2.75 -31.02 -12.37
N LEU A 82 -2.68 -32.29 -11.96
CA LEU A 82 -2.85 -32.70 -10.58
C LEU A 82 -1.78 -32.09 -9.66
N LEU A 83 -0.51 -32.17 -10.04
CA LEU A 83 0.60 -31.57 -9.29
C LEU A 83 0.43 -30.06 -9.16
N MET A 84 0.02 -29.38 -10.23
CA MET A 84 -0.27 -27.95 -10.21
C MET A 84 -1.45 -27.62 -9.27
N ALA A 85 -2.51 -28.42 -9.28
CA ALA A 85 -3.64 -28.27 -8.37
C ALA A 85 -3.24 -28.50 -6.90
N GLN A 86 -2.46 -29.55 -6.61
CA GLN A 86 -1.92 -29.82 -5.28
C GLN A 86 -1.02 -28.69 -4.79
N LEU A 87 -0.12 -28.19 -5.64
CA LEU A 87 0.75 -27.06 -5.32
C LEU A 87 -0.06 -25.79 -5.05
N ARG A 88 -1.09 -25.52 -5.87
CA ARG A 88 -2.00 -24.38 -5.68
C ARG A 88 -2.74 -24.50 -4.34
N LEU A 89 -3.25 -25.68 -4.01
CA LEU A 89 -3.91 -25.96 -2.73
C LEU A 89 -2.95 -25.79 -1.55
N ALA A 90 -1.72 -26.30 -1.65
CA ALA A 90 -0.69 -26.15 -0.62
C ALA A 90 -0.30 -24.68 -0.39
N ARG A 91 -0.24 -23.87 -1.45
CA ARG A 91 -0.03 -22.42 -1.33
C ARG A 91 -1.23 -21.73 -0.68
N ALA A 92 -2.44 -22.10 -1.10
CA ALA A 92 -3.67 -21.56 -0.53
C ALA A 92 -3.79 -21.89 0.97
N SER A 93 -3.55 -23.14 1.38
CA SER A 93 -3.58 -23.55 2.80
C SER A 93 -2.50 -22.84 3.62
N ARG A 94 -1.28 -22.74 3.11
CA ARG A 94 -0.17 -22.02 3.76
C ARG A 94 -0.50 -20.55 3.99
N SER A 95 -1.11 -19.90 3.00
CA SER A 95 -1.50 -18.48 3.09
C SER A 95 -2.62 -18.18 4.09
N LYS A 96 -3.34 -19.22 4.54
CA LYS A 96 -4.40 -19.14 5.57
C LYS A 96 -3.87 -19.42 6.99
N THR A 97 -2.58 -19.70 7.15
CA THR A 97 -1.97 -19.87 8.48
C THR A 97 -1.96 -18.55 9.26
N THR A 98 -2.10 -18.62 10.59
CA THR A 98 -2.05 -17.45 11.47
C THR A 98 -0.77 -16.64 11.30
N TYR A 99 0.38 -17.31 11.15
CA TYR A 99 1.65 -16.67 10.88
C TYR A 99 1.61 -15.83 9.58
N SER A 100 1.12 -16.41 8.48
CA SER A 100 1.05 -15.71 7.20
C SER A 100 0.11 -14.50 7.27
N ILE A 101 -1.01 -14.62 7.98
CA ILE A 101 -1.96 -13.52 8.19
C ILE A 101 -1.30 -12.38 8.96
N VAL A 102 -0.72 -12.65 10.13
CA VAL A 102 -0.09 -11.63 10.98
C VAL A 102 1.10 -10.98 10.27
N LEU A 103 1.90 -11.76 9.54
CA LEU A 103 3.02 -11.24 8.77
C LEU A 103 2.57 -10.27 7.67
N LYS A 104 1.49 -10.61 6.95
CA LYS A 104 0.90 -9.71 5.95
C LYS A 104 0.40 -8.41 6.58
N GLN A 105 -0.31 -8.50 7.71
CA GLN A 105 -0.79 -7.32 8.43
C GLN A 105 0.38 -6.38 8.81
N ARG A 106 1.46 -6.93 9.38
CA ARG A 106 2.68 -6.17 9.72
C ARG A 106 3.28 -5.49 8.50
N LEU A 107 3.43 -6.22 7.40
CA LEU A 107 3.98 -5.68 6.17
C LEU A 107 3.13 -4.53 5.62
N THR A 108 1.80 -4.69 5.61
CA THR A 108 0.86 -3.66 5.16
C THR A 108 0.94 -2.40 6.03
N ILE A 109 1.04 -2.54 7.35
CA ILE A 109 1.20 -1.40 8.26
C ILE A 109 2.54 -0.68 8.01
N LEU A 110 3.63 -1.43 7.87
CA LEU A 110 4.94 -0.85 7.55
C LEU A 110 4.93 -0.10 6.21
N GLN A 111 4.29 -0.66 5.19
CA GLN A 111 4.08 0.01 3.90
C GLN A 111 3.29 1.33 4.07
N ARG A 112 2.24 1.34 4.89
CA ARG A 112 1.45 2.55 5.17
C ARG A 112 2.27 3.64 5.85
N ILE A 113 3.04 3.25 6.87
CA ILE A 113 3.89 4.16 7.63
C ILE A 113 4.97 4.74 6.71
N LEU A 114 5.63 3.89 5.91
CA LEU A 114 6.63 4.33 4.93
C LEU A 114 6.04 5.36 3.95
N HIS A 115 4.83 5.10 3.43
CA HIS A 115 4.12 6.06 2.58
C HIS A 115 3.86 7.40 3.29
N ALA A 116 3.43 7.36 4.55
CA ALA A 116 3.21 8.55 5.36
C ALA A 116 4.50 9.37 5.57
N PHE A 117 5.61 8.69 5.85
CA PHE A 117 6.93 9.31 5.95
C PHE A 117 7.33 9.96 4.63
N GLN A 118 7.21 9.25 3.50
CA GLN A 118 7.52 9.82 2.19
C GLN A 118 6.73 11.12 1.93
N ALA A 119 5.43 11.13 2.22
CA ALA A 119 4.62 12.35 2.08
C ALA A 119 5.09 13.50 3.00
N LYS A 120 5.46 13.20 4.25
CA LYS A 120 5.91 14.20 5.24
C LYS A 120 7.24 14.87 4.87
N TYR A 121 8.15 14.15 4.22
CA TYR A 121 9.49 14.65 3.90
C TYR A 121 9.61 15.16 2.45
N HIS A 122 8.92 14.58 1.46
CA HIS A 122 8.96 15.09 0.09
C HIS A 122 8.17 16.39 -0.14
N VAL A 123 7.13 16.69 0.64
CA VAL A 123 6.42 17.98 0.53
C VAL A 123 7.32 19.14 0.95
N LYS A 124 8.21 18.94 1.92
CA LYS A 124 9.15 19.98 2.39
C LYS A 124 10.22 20.34 1.36
N ASP A 125 10.65 19.38 0.54
CA ASP A 125 11.62 19.64 -0.52
C ASP A 125 11.01 20.47 -1.65
N LYS A 126 9.75 20.24 -2.00
CA LYS A 126 9.05 20.99 -3.08
C LYS A 126 8.72 22.44 -2.68
N VAL A 127 8.32 22.66 -1.43
CA VAL A 127 7.99 24.01 -0.94
C VAL A 127 9.22 24.91 -0.90
N LYS A 128 10.40 24.38 -0.56
CA LYS A 128 11.65 25.16 -0.59
C LYS A 128 12.01 25.60 -2.01
N THR A 129 11.82 24.75 -3.03
CA THR A 129 12.16 25.12 -4.41
C THR A 129 11.23 26.17 -5.00
N GLN A 130 9.97 26.21 -4.58
CA GLN A 130 8.99 27.18 -5.09
C GLN A 130 9.08 28.56 -4.42
N SER A 131 9.56 28.65 -3.18
CA SER A 131 9.80 29.92 -2.49
C SER A 131 11.01 30.71 -3.02
N TYR A 132 11.94 30.09 -3.76
CA TYR A 132 13.06 30.81 -4.41
C TYR A 132 12.75 31.26 -5.85
N ALA A 133 11.70 30.74 -6.50
CA ALA A 133 11.37 31.10 -7.88
C ALA A 133 10.49 32.36 -8.02
N GLY A 134 10.00 32.92 -6.90
CA GLY A 134 9.06 34.05 -6.91
C GLY A 134 9.62 35.40 -6.45
N ALA A 135 10.93 35.52 -6.17
CA ALA A 135 11.50 36.69 -5.51
C ALA A 135 12.58 37.45 -6.31
N GLU A 136 12.70 37.23 -7.63
CA GLU A 136 13.72 37.89 -8.46
C GLU A 136 13.15 38.83 -9.54
N GLY A 137 11.88 39.24 -9.39
CA GLY A 137 11.15 39.97 -10.44
C GLY A 137 10.62 41.35 -10.07
N GLU A 138 11.12 42.05 -9.05
CA GLU A 138 10.56 43.37 -8.71
C GLU A 138 11.53 44.27 -7.92
N ALA A 139 12.61 44.71 -8.57
CA ALA A 139 13.43 45.83 -8.07
C ALA A 139 14.23 46.47 -9.22
N ARG A 140 13.53 47.09 -10.19
CA ARG A 140 14.20 47.99 -11.13
C ARG A 140 13.28 49.15 -11.50
N GLY A 141 13.30 50.16 -10.65
CA GLY A 141 12.71 51.46 -10.95
C GLY A 141 13.01 52.43 -9.82
N GLU A 142 14.03 53.26 -9.99
CA GLU A 142 14.05 54.66 -9.55
C GLU A 142 15.43 55.27 -9.81
N ILE A 143 15.50 56.11 -10.84
CA ILE A 143 16.36 57.30 -10.87
C ILE A 143 15.79 58.24 -11.93
N SER A 144 15.14 59.32 -11.49
CA SER A 144 15.13 60.61 -12.18
C SER A 144 14.68 61.71 -11.20
N ASP A 145 15.40 62.83 -11.29
CA ASP A 145 15.46 64.01 -10.45
C ASP A 145 14.14 64.72 -10.13
N THR A 146 14.07 65.48 -9.02
CA THR A 146 14.14 66.97 -9.01
C THR A 146 13.81 67.54 -7.61
N GLN A 147 14.61 68.54 -7.23
CA GLN A 147 14.56 69.50 -6.09
C GLN A 147 13.20 69.78 -5.41
N LEU A 148 13.24 70.04 -4.09
CA LEU A 148 12.82 71.33 -3.51
C LEU A 148 13.23 71.45 -2.02
N ILE A 149 13.95 72.54 -1.71
CA ILE A 149 14.25 73.05 -0.35
C ILE A 149 13.06 73.93 0.08
N PRO A 150 12.76 74.06 1.38
CA PRO A 150 13.01 75.36 2.00
C PRO A 150 13.61 75.29 3.42
N GLU A 151 14.25 76.42 3.76
CA GLU A 151 14.82 76.81 5.05
C GLU A 151 13.93 76.57 6.28
N GLN A 152 14.57 76.38 7.44
CA GLN A 152 14.67 77.29 8.62
C GLN A 152 15.53 76.52 9.66
N SER A 153 16.59 77.04 10.28
CA SER A 153 16.76 78.29 11.01
C SER A 153 18.24 78.65 11.19
#